data_AF-A0A0F9B8N9-F1
#
_entry.id   AF-A0A0F9B8N9-F1
#
_cell.length_a   1.000
_cell.length_b   1.000
_cell.length_c   1.000
_cell.angle_alpha   90.00
_cell.angle_beta   90.00
_cell.angle_gamma   90.00
#
_symmetry.space_group_name_H-M   'P 1'
#
loop_
_entity.id
_entity.type
_entity.pdbx_description
1 polymer ?
#
loop_
_entity_poly.entity_id
_entity_poly.type
_entity_poly.pdbx_seq_one_letter_code
_entity_poly.pdbx_strand_id
1 'polypeptide(L)'
;DGSVWKGARREIISGIEGATTAYQLRPDQSGALIVNNALTGAIYTLPTPVPGMWFEFFTKLACTSNEYKVITKTIASEFIVGALTAFEAFADIDESGTTYPSVVATVNVSINLDGTTTGGLPGDNFILTAVSSVLWVVSAGMNIQSGSTATPWSTS
;
A
#
# COMPACT_ATOMS: atom_id res chain seq x y z
N ASP A 1 20.67 -20.65 -22.32
CA ASP A 1 20.25 -19.67 -23.33
C ASP A 1 19.23 -18.77 -22.67
N GLY A 2 19.57 -17.51 -22.43
CA GLY A 2 18.74 -16.56 -21.69
C GLY A 2 18.49 -15.35 -22.58
N SER A 3 17.23 -15.09 -22.91
CA SER A 3 16.87 -13.89 -23.65
C SER A 3 16.88 -12.68 -22.71
N VAL A 4 17.53 -11.60 -23.16
CA VAL A 4 17.42 -10.30 -22.50
C VAL A 4 16.16 -9.63 -23.03
N TRP A 5 15.14 -9.50 -22.18
CA TRP A 5 13.88 -8.83 -22.56
C TRP A 5 14.07 -7.31 -22.57
N LYS A 6 14.60 -6.78 -23.68
CA LYS A 6 14.69 -5.34 -23.92
C LYS A 6 13.28 -4.76 -24.08
N GLY A 7 12.96 -3.70 -23.33
CA GLY A 7 11.66 -3.00 -23.39
C GLY A 7 10.64 -3.40 -22.31
N ALA A 8 10.96 -4.37 -21.44
CA ALA A 8 10.16 -4.72 -20.28
C ALA A 8 10.31 -3.65 -19.17
N ARG A 9 9.71 -2.48 -19.39
CA ARG A 9 9.50 -1.54 -18.29
C ARG A 9 8.27 -1.98 -17.52
N ARG A 10 8.36 -1.87 -16.21
CA ARG A 10 7.22 -2.04 -15.31
C ARG A 10 6.13 -1.01 -15.67
N GLU A 11 4.87 -1.42 -15.65
CA GLU A 11 3.76 -0.48 -15.73
C GLU A 11 3.81 0.47 -14.53
N ILE A 12 3.64 1.78 -14.78
CA ILE A 12 3.52 2.79 -13.74
C ILE A 12 2.11 3.36 -13.83
N ILE A 13 1.35 3.20 -12.76
CA ILE A 13 0.01 3.77 -12.61
C ILE A 13 0.16 5.01 -11.72
N SER A 14 -0.14 6.18 -12.28
CA SER A 14 -0.01 7.47 -11.59
C SER A 14 -0.96 8.51 -12.20
N GLY A 15 -1.30 9.56 -11.47
CA GLY A 15 -2.23 10.60 -11.94
C GLY A 15 -3.70 10.13 -11.91
N ILE A 16 -3.97 9.09 -11.13
CA ILE A 16 -5.29 8.53 -10.84
C ILE A 16 -5.91 9.24 -9.61
N GLU A 17 -5.09 9.94 -8.85
CA GLU A 17 -5.41 10.61 -7.61
C GLU A 17 -6.12 11.96 -7.85
N GLY A 18 -7.05 12.33 -6.95
CA GLY A 18 -7.88 13.53 -7.12
C GLY A 18 -9.17 13.32 -7.92
N ALA A 19 -9.48 12.10 -8.36
CA ALA A 19 -10.82 11.74 -8.80
C ALA A 19 -11.72 11.51 -7.57
N THR A 20 -12.96 11.98 -7.61
CA THR A 20 -14.02 11.71 -6.60
C THR A 20 -14.40 10.23 -6.49
N THR A 21 -13.70 9.32 -7.17
CA THR A 21 -14.06 7.90 -7.32
C THR A 21 -12.82 7.03 -7.14
N ALA A 22 -12.96 5.96 -6.35
CA ALA A 22 -11.93 4.96 -6.16
C ALA A 22 -11.49 4.33 -7.48
N TYR A 23 -10.19 4.05 -7.61
CA TYR A 23 -9.63 3.35 -8.76
C TYR A 23 -9.61 1.84 -8.53
N GLN A 24 -10.33 1.12 -9.38
CA GLN A 24 -10.31 -0.33 -9.37
C GLN A 24 -9.08 -0.84 -10.13
N LEU A 25 -8.10 -1.37 -9.40
CA LEU A 25 -7.00 -2.12 -9.98
C LEU A 25 -7.54 -3.41 -10.61
N ARG A 26 -6.98 -3.75 -11.77
CA ARG A 26 -7.41 -4.90 -12.56
C ARG A 26 -6.36 -6.03 -12.51
N PRO A 27 -6.77 -7.30 -12.66
CA PRO A 27 -5.83 -8.42 -12.66
C PRO A 27 -4.71 -8.33 -13.70
N ASP A 28 -4.97 -7.73 -14.87
CA ASP A 28 -3.99 -7.52 -15.95
C ASP A 28 -2.87 -6.53 -15.57
N GLN A 29 -3.08 -5.73 -14.53
CA GLN A 29 -2.10 -4.75 -14.03
C GLN A 29 -1.17 -5.33 -12.96
N SER A 30 -1.26 -6.64 -12.69
CA SER A 30 -0.36 -7.29 -11.75
C SER A 30 1.10 -7.03 -12.12
N GLY A 31 1.89 -6.63 -11.13
CA GLY A 31 3.27 -6.21 -11.27
C GLY A 31 3.45 -4.72 -11.56
N ALA A 32 2.39 -3.92 -11.63
CA ALA A 32 2.49 -2.47 -11.75
C ALA A 32 3.07 -1.82 -10.48
N LEU A 33 3.68 -0.64 -10.65
CA LEU A 33 4.01 0.30 -9.58
C LEU A 33 2.92 1.38 -9.56
N ILE A 34 2.20 1.47 -8.45
CA ILE A 34 1.24 2.53 -8.18
C ILE A 34 1.99 3.66 -7.48
N VAL A 35 2.02 4.84 -8.09
CA VAL A 35 2.75 6.00 -7.57
C VAL A 35 1.77 7.03 -7.08
N ASN A 36 1.68 7.20 -5.76
CA ASN A 36 0.86 8.21 -5.08
C ASN A 36 1.47 9.60 -5.23
N ASN A 37 0.82 10.48 -5.99
CA ASN A 37 1.33 11.78 -6.41
C ASN A 37 0.39 12.97 -6.17
N ALA A 38 -0.63 12.84 -5.31
CA ALA A 38 -1.56 13.93 -5.03
C ALA A 38 -1.78 14.19 -3.53
N LEU A 39 -1.81 15.47 -3.19
CA LEU A 39 -1.97 15.95 -1.82
C LEU A 39 -3.34 15.63 -1.19
N THR A 40 -4.31 15.17 -1.98
CA THR A 40 -5.70 14.88 -1.56
C THR A 40 -5.97 13.42 -1.22
N GLY A 41 -4.94 12.57 -1.30
CA GLY A 41 -5.10 11.13 -1.14
C GLY A 41 -5.68 10.45 -2.39
N ALA A 42 -5.87 9.14 -2.29
CA ALA A 42 -6.44 8.29 -3.34
C ALA A 42 -6.95 6.97 -2.74
N ILE A 43 -7.95 6.38 -3.38
CA ILE A 43 -8.46 5.05 -2.98
C ILE A 43 -8.19 4.07 -4.13
N TYR A 44 -7.44 3.01 -3.84
CA TYR A 44 -7.18 1.90 -4.74
C TYR A 44 -7.89 0.65 -4.24
N THR A 45 -8.83 0.15 -5.04
CA THR A 45 -9.48 -1.13 -4.79
C THR A 45 -8.72 -2.23 -5.51
N LEU A 46 -8.16 -3.16 -4.75
CA LEU A 46 -7.49 -4.35 -5.28
C LEU A 46 -8.48 -5.22 -6.08
N PRO A 47 -8.00 -6.01 -7.04
CA PRO A 47 -8.82 -7.09 -7.62
C PRO A 47 -9.02 -8.24 -6.62
N THR A 48 -9.93 -9.16 -6.93
CA THR A 48 -10.03 -10.43 -6.20
C THR A 48 -8.68 -11.15 -6.28
N PRO A 49 -8.09 -11.57 -5.14
CA PRO A 49 -6.75 -12.12 -5.13
C PRO A 49 -6.68 -13.45 -5.90
N VAL A 50 -5.61 -13.60 -6.67
CA VAL A 50 -5.22 -14.86 -7.32
C VAL A 50 -3.76 -15.11 -6.96
N PRO A 51 -3.38 -16.31 -6.48
CA PRO A 51 -2.01 -16.60 -6.07
C PRO A 51 -0.97 -16.17 -7.11
N GLY A 52 0.03 -15.40 -6.68
CA GLY A 52 1.10 -14.87 -7.53
C GLY A 52 0.82 -13.47 -8.11
N MET A 53 -0.38 -12.93 -7.92
CA MET A 53 -0.68 -11.53 -8.24
C MET A 53 0.01 -10.60 -7.25
N TRP A 54 0.54 -9.46 -7.72
CA TRP A 54 1.20 -8.51 -6.83
C TRP A 54 1.12 -7.07 -7.34
N PHE A 55 1.19 -6.12 -6.42
CA PHE A 55 1.20 -4.67 -6.68
C PHE A 55 2.16 -3.99 -5.71
N GLU A 56 2.89 -2.99 -6.17
CA GLU A 56 3.69 -2.13 -5.29
C GLU A 56 3.12 -0.73 -5.27
N PHE A 57 3.13 -0.15 -4.10
CA PHE A 57 2.68 1.20 -3.85
C PHE A 57 3.90 2.01 -3.41
N PHE A 58 4.04 3.20 -3.96
CA PHE A 58 5.09 4.14 -3.62
C PHE A 58 4.48 5.53 -3.43
N THR A 59 4.84 6.18 -2.33
CA THR A 59 4.40 7.55 -2.06
C THR A 59 5.45 8.55 -2.51
N LYS A 60 5.09 9.35 -3.52
CA LYS A 60 5.93 10.42 -4.06
C LYS A 60 5.66 11.76 -3.37
N LEU A 61 4.40 12.06 -3.07
CA LEU A 61 4.00 13.29 -2.40
C LEU A 61 3.24 13.00 -1.11
N ALA A 62 3.51 13.79 -0.07
CA ALA A 62 2.81 13.70 1.20
C ALA A 62 1.30 13.88 1.00
N CYS A 63 0.50 13.01 1.59
CA CYS A 63 -0.93 13.27 1.73
C CYS A 63 -1.12 14.44 2.69
N THR A 64 -1.98 15.40 2.36
CA THR A 64 -2.28 16.55 3.23
C THR A 64 -3.75 16.65 3.61
N SER A 65 -4.61 15.92 2.88
CA SER A 65 -6.01 15.73 3.20
C SER A 65 -6.43 14.32 2.81
N ASN A 66 -7.30 13.71 3.62
CA ASN A 66 -7.70 12.30 3.51
C ASN A 66 -6.51 11.34 3.70
N GLU A 67 -6.47 10.28 2.91
CA GLU A 67 -5.51 9.18 3.02
C GLU A 67 -5.23 8.58 1.64
N TYR A 68 -4.03 8.01 1.46
CA TYR A 68 -3.80 6.99 0.45
C TYR A 68 -4.27 5.66 1.01
N LYS A 69 -5.36 5.16 0.45
CA LYS A 69 -6.03 3.94 0.89
C LYS A 69 -5.88 2.85 -0.16
N VAL A 70 -5.45 1.68 0.29
CA VAL A 70 -5.48 0.45 -0.50
C VAL A 70 -6.44 -0.51 0.19
N ILE A 71 -7.48 -0.96 -0.49
CA ILE A 71 -8.55 -1.78 0.08
C ILE A 71 -8.80 -3.03 -0.77
N THR A 72 -9.12 -4.15 -0.12
CA THR A 72 -9.59 -5.37 -0.79
C THR A 72 -10.89 -5.13 -1.57
N LYS A 73 -11.16 -5.95 -2.58
CA LYS A 73 -12.38 -5.82 -3.39
C LYS A 73 -13.63 -6.16 -2.58
N THR A 74 -13.55 -7.21 -1.77
CA THR A 74 -14.70 -7.76 -1.06
C THR A 74 -14.45 -7.75 0.44
N ILE A 75 -14.90 -6.68 1.10
CA ILE A 75 -14.83 -6.50 2.55
C ILE A 75 -15.46 -7.72 3.26
N ALA A 76 -14.87 -8.11 4.40
CA ALA A 76 -15.27 -9.25 5.24
C ALA A 76 -15.05 -10.65 4.64
N SER A 77 -14.51 -10.77 3.43
CA SER A 77 -14.18 -12.07 2.82
C SER A 77 -12.78 -12.15 2.21
N GLU A 78 -12.19 -10.99 1.90
CA GLU A 78 -10.80 -10.84 1.49
C GLU A 78 -10.06 -10.04 2.57
N PHE A 79 -8.81 -10.41 2.87
CA PHE A 79 -8.05 -9.83 3.98
C PHE A 79 -6.61 -9.48 3.59
N ILE A 80 -6.00 -8.59 4.37
CA ILE A 80 -4.60 -8.19 4.25
C ILE A 80 -3.84 -8.52 5.54
N VAL A 81 -2.73 -9.26 5.41
CA VAL A 81 -1.83 -9.62 6.51
C VAL A 81 -0.38 -9.24 6.19
N GLY A 82 0.50 -9.41 7.16
CA GLY A 82 1.94 -9.14 7.02
C GLY A 82 2.40 -8.11 8.04
N ALA A 83 3.47 -7.40 7.74
CA ALA A 83 3.99 -6.36 8.61
C ALA A 83 4.43 -5.14 7.80
N LEU A 84 4.14 -3.95 8.32
CA LEU A 84 4.72 -2.69 7.86
C LEU A 84 5.68 -2.20 8.94
N THR A 85 6.91 -1.89 8.55
CA THR A 85 7.90 -1.29 9.46
C THR A 85 7.88 0.22 9.27
N ALA A 86 7.55 0.93 10.33
CA ALA A 86 7.48 2.37 10.34
C ALA A 86 8.71 3.02 10.98
N PHE A 87 9.13 4.13 10.40
CA PHE A 87 10.19 5.00 10.94
C PHE A 87 9.67 6.42 11.13
N GLU A 88 10.15 7.13 12.13
CA GLU A 88 9.77 8.52 12.41
C GLU A 88 10.47 9.52 11.48
N ALA A 89 9.72 10.48 10.96
CA ALA A 89 10.21 11.61 10.17
C ALA A 89 10.70 12.73 11.09
N PHE A 90 12.02 12.95 11.11
CA PHE A 90 12.70 14.17 11.56
C PHE A 90 12.24 14.81 12.89
N ALA A 91 12.95 14.49 13.97
CA ALA A 91 13.48 15.41 14.99
C ALA A 91 14.25 14.60 16.05
N ASP A 92 13.77 13.38 16.29
CA ASP A 92 14.42 12.33 17.05
C ASP A 92 14.25 11.07 16.21
N ILE A 93 15.26 10.69 15.42
CA ILE A 93 15.33 9.29 14.99
C ILE A 93 15.59 8.54 16.29
N ASP A 94 14.54 8.18 17.02
CA ASP A 94 14.65 7.06 17.92
C ASP A 94 15.09 5.91 17.01
N GLU A 95 16.27 5.34 17.28
CA GLU A 95 16.87 4.30 16.44
C GLU A 95 15.98 3.03 16.38
N SER A 96 14.83 3.04 17.05
CA SER A 96 13.78 2.04 17.01
C SER A 96 12.77 2.27 15.88
N GLY A 97 12.80 1.40 14.87
CA GLY A 97 11.65 1.21 13.99
C GLY A 97 10.49 0.54 14.73
N THR A 98 9.26 1.02 14.54
CA THR A 98 8.06 0.35 15.04
C THR A 98 7.54 -0.61 13.97
N THR A 99 7.29 -1.86 14.32
CA THR A 99 6.67 -2.81 13.38
C THR A 99 5.20 -2.98 13.71
N TYR A 100 4.34 -2.83 12.71
CA TYR A 100 2.89 -3.05 12.80
C TYR A 100 2.52 -4.38 12.16
N PRO A 101 2.44 -5.48 12.90
CA PRO A 101 2.07 -6.76 12.34
C PRO A 101 0.54 -6.88 12.23
N SER A 102 0.04 -7.09 11.01
CA SER A 102 -1.31 -7.60 10.76
C SER A 102 -1.27 -9.13 10.89
N VAL A 103 -1.32 -9.62 12.14
CA VAL A 103 -1.32 -11.07 12.45
C VAL A 103 -2.69 -11.72 12.35
N VAL A 104 -3.75 -10.92 12.25
CA VAL A 104 -5.14 -11.39 12.27
C VAL A 104 -5.71 -11.33 10.85
N ALA A 105 -5.63 -12.47 10.16
CA ALA A 105 -6.13 -12.68 8.79
C ALA A 105 -7.66 -12.64 8.63
N THR A 106 -8.39 -12.00 9.56
CA THR A 106 -9.86 -12.08 9.62
C THR A 106 -10.56 -10.74 9.76
N VAL A 107 -9.83 -9.62 9.92
CA VAL A 107 -10.45 -8.30 10.13
C VAL A 107 -9.86 -7.19 9.27
N ASN A 108 -8.57 -7.22 8.98
CA ASN A 108 -7.92 -6.14 8.23
C ASN A 108 -8.18 -6.30 6.74
N VAL A 109 -8.72 -5.24 6.13
CA VAL A 109 -9.13 -5.20 4.71
C VAL A 109 -8.49 -4.03 3.96
N SER A 110 -7.83 -3.12 4.67
CA SER A 110 -7.20 -1.94 4.08
C SER A 110 -5.91 -1.51 4.79
N ILE A 111 -5.10 -0.77 4.03
CA ILE A 111 -3.94 0.00 4.49
C ILE A 111 -4.24 1.46 4.19
N ASN A 112 -4.19 2.31 5.22
CA ASN A 112 -4.57 3.72 5.16
C ASN A 112 -3.38 4.60 5.59
N LEU A 113 -2.92 5.47 4.70
CA LEU A 113 -1.77 6.34 4.91
C LEU A 113 -2.20 7.82 4.88
N ASP A 114 -2.22 8.48 6.04
CA ASP A 114 -2.83 9.80 6.28
C ASP A 114 -1.91 11.00 5.99
N GLY A 115 -0.65 10.77 5.68
CA GLY A 115 0.38 11.79 5.52
C GLY A 115 1.09 12.19 6.81
N THR A 116 0.76 11.55 7.94
CA THR A 116 1.34 11.82 9.27
C THR A 116 1.49 10.54 10.09
N THR A 117 0.49 10.18 10.91
CA THR A 117 0.59 9.17 11.96
C THR A 117 0.60 7.74 11.45
N THR A 118 0.01 7.47 10.29
CA THR A 118 -0.06 6.11 9.71
C THR A 118 0.89 5.91 8.53
N GLY A 119 1.51 6.98 8.03
CA GLY A 119 2.41 6.96 6.89
C GLY A 119 1.98 8.00 5.86
N GLY A 120 2.25 7.76 4.58
CA GLY A 120 1.80 8.60 3.47
C GLY A 120 2.75 9.77 3.21
N LEU A 121 3.98 9.69 3.71
CA LEU A 121 5.05 10.63 3.43
C LEU A 121 5.90 10.16 2.22
N PRO A 122 6.64 11.08 1.58
CA PRO A 122 7.50 10.73 0.46
C PRO A 122 8.55 9.68 0.86
N GLY A 123 8.59 8.57 0.12
CA GLY A 123 9.49 7.45 0.39
C GLY A 123 8.80 6.19 0.90
N ASP A 124 7.56 6.30 1.40
CA ASP A 124 6.78 5.13 1.79
C ASP A 124 6.62 4.16 0.63
N ASN A 125 6.81 2.87 0.91
CA ASN A 125 6.70 1.85 -0.10
C ASN A 125 6.27 0.51 0.49
N PHE A 126 5.38 -0.20 -0.19
CA PHE A 126 5.03 -1.57 0.19
C PHE A 126 4.55 -2.40 -1.00
N ILE A 127 4.72 -3.71 -0.91
CA ILE A 127 4.33 -4.69 -1.91
C ILE A 127 3.28 -5.62 -1.33
N LEU A 128 2.08 -5.60 -1.93
CA LEU A 128 1.03 -6.57 -1.66
C LEU A 128 1.12 -7.72 -2.65
N THR A 129 1.19 -8.94 -2.14
CA THR A 129 1.21 -10.18 -2.92
C THR A 129 0.05 -11.08 -2.50
N ALA A 130 -0.76 -11.53 -3.46
CA ALA A 130 -1.81 -12.51 -3.23
C ALA A 130 -1.19 -13.90 -3.05
N VAL A 131 -1.44 -14.53 -1.91
CA VAL A 131 -0.95 -15.89 -1.58
C VAL A 131 -2.05 -16.95 -1.63
N SER A 132 -3.31 -16.52 -1.63
CA SER A 132 -4.49 -17.38 -1.76
C SER A 132 -5.59 -16.64 -2.54
N SER A 133 -6.77 -17.24 -2.69
CA SER A 133 -7.94 -16.60 -3.29
C SER A 133 -8.66 -15.61 -2.39
N VAL A 134 -8.19 -15.39 -1.16
CA VAL A 134 -8.79 -14.49 -0.16
C VAL A 134 -7.76 -13.65 0.61
N LEU A 135 -6.46 -13.84 0.38
CA LEU A 135 -5.42 -13.28 1.24
C LEU A 135 -4.36 -12.54 0.44
N TRP A 136 -4.22 -11.26 0.75
CA TRP A 136 -3.09 -10.42 0.37
C TRP A 136 -2.09 -10.36 1.52
N VAL A 137 -0.80 -10.41 1.20
CA VAL A 137 0.29 -10.32 2.17
C VAL A 137 1.18 -9.14 1.83
N VAL A 138 1.48 -8.29 2.81
CA VAL A 138 2.61 -7.35 2.70
C VAL A 138 3.90 -8.17 2.74
N SER A 139 4.49 -8.32 1.56
CA SER A 139 5.70 -9.11 1.33
C SER A 139 6.98 -8.33 1.61
N ALA A 140 6.91 -7.01 1.45
CA ALA A 140 7.90 -6.03 1.88
C ALA A 140 7.15 -4.73 2.11
N GLY A 141 7.52 -3.96 3.12
CA GLY A 141 6.90 -2.67 3.31
C GLY A 141 7.50 -1.84 4.42
N MET A 142 7.64 -0.56 4.11
CA MET A 142 8.12 0.47 4.99
C MET A 142 7.22 1.69 4.84
N ASN A 143 6.92 2.32 5.96
CA ASN A 143 6.24 3.62 5.98
C ASN A 143 7.01 4.59 6.87
N ILE A 144 6.81 5.87 6.62
CA ILE A 144 7.44 6.96 7.35
C ILE A 144 6.31 7.73 8.02
N GLN A 145 6.37 7.80 9.34
CA GLN A 145 5.36 8.41 10.18
C GLN A 145 5.88 9.69 10.82
N SER A 146 4.99 10.52 11.36
CA SER A 146 5.37 11.67 12.16
C SER A 146 4.36 11.90 13.27
N GLY A 147 4.82 12.39 14.43
CA GLY A 147 3.96 12.74 15.55
C GLY A 147 3.64 11.52 16.42
N SER A 148 2.37 11.32 16.77
CA SER A 148 1.95 10.14 17.54
C SER A 148 1.64 9.00 16.58
N THR A 149 2.57 8.07 16.42
CA THR A 149 2.40 6.95 15.47
C THR A 149 1.16 6.11 15.73
N ALA A 150 0.59 5.61 14.65
CA ALA A 150 -0.60 4.79 14.66
C ALA A 150 -0.49 3.64 13.64
N THR A 151 -1.29 2.61 13.84
CA THR A 151 -1.37 1.50 12.90
C THR A 151 -2.03 1.94 11.59
N PRO A 152 -1.47 1.62 10.40
CA PRO A 152 -2.12 1.87 9.12
C PRO A 152 -3.22 0.84 8.77
N TRP A 153 -3.32 -0.26 9.53
CA TRP A 153 -4.31 -1.31 9.30
C TRP A 153 -5.73 -0.86 9.67
N SER A 154 -6.69 -1.12 8.79
CA SER A 154 -8.10 -0.78 9.00
C SER A 154 -9.05 -1.92 8.59
N THR A 155 -10.24 -1.92 9.20
CA THR A 155 -11.36 -2.82 8.88
C THR A 155 -12.32 -2.23 7.84
N SER A 156 -11.97 -1.07 7.27
CA SER A 156 -12.75 -0.35 6.26
C SER A 156 -11.91 0.36 5.22
#